data_AF-A0AA89C359-F1
#
_entry.id   AF-A0AA89C359-F1
#
_cell.length_a   1.000
_cell.length_b   1.000
_cell.length_c   1.000
_cell.angle_alpha   90.00
_cell.angle_beta   90.00
_cell.angle_gamma   90.00
#
_symmetry.space_group_name_H-M   'P 1'
#
loop_
_entity.id
_entity.type
_entity.pdbx_description
1 polymer ?
#
loop_
_entity_poly.entity_id
_entity_poly.type
_entity_poly.pdbx_seq_one_letter_code
_entity_poly.pdbx_strand_id
1 'polypeptide(L)'
;MTPFSLYSRERVSNYQECLVEQKRDWLNGVCEKLVKKWFFEESDDVFQEIREVLENPHHEENYWTSTLESGRFHCHHCSKDYKRVSSLKAHESEKHKIPLKHSTKKKRETKDEVHCYIMMLFKLVMLHRNFDSAVDMGDGSRCVRSAKYELPIYHKTHKIKYTISSIHTIAMSSGLLNPDQEERFIGNRFVNLQGGVNSNIALDEYIEMINRDTKASCTGHKTKERILRHSKEFPLLVQLTNQLEAASSMGTRKGFHHLPSYCSDVQKVAKDLFEHDIFRQNENRKLNKKLPGLDKNPFLNCTKDLSVMLHRHRPLSPYGMLRDSTF
;
A
#
# COMPACT_ATOMS: atom_id res chain seq x y z
N MET A 1 -12.19 2.23 -35.61
CA MET A 1 -11.01 2.98 -35.13
C MET A 1 -10.25 2.13 -34.13
N THR A 2 -9.06 1.67 -34.51
CA THR A 2 -8.16 0.84 -33.70
C THR A 2 -7.55 1.66 -32.54
N PRO A 3 -7.33 1.07 -31.35
CA PRO A 3 -6.81 1.80 -30.17
C PRO A 3 -5.39 2.35 -30.35
N PHE A 4 -4.67 1.90 -31.39
CA PHE A 4 -3.29 2.32 -31.69
C PHE A 4 -3.16 3.67 -32.40
N SER A 5 -4.25 4.28 -32.90
CA SER A 5 -4.12 5.53 -33.68
C SER A 5 -3.72 6.75 -32.84
N LEU A 6 -3.89 6.72 -31.51
CA LEU A 6 -3.47 7.79 -30.61
C LEU A 6 -1.96 7.80 -30.30
N TYR A 7 -1.20 6.78 -30.70
CA TYR A 7 0.26 6.70 -30.51
C TYR A 7 1.05 7.02 -31.78
N SER A 8 0.38 7.49 -32.83
CA SER A 8 0.95 7.53 -34.19
C SER A 8 1.71 8.80 -34.57
N ARG A 9 1.94 9.76 -33.66
CA ARG A 9 2.54 11.06 -34.03
C ARG A 9 3.87 11.46 -33.38
N GLU A 10 4.49 10.60 -32.58
CA GLU A 10 5.90 10.78 -32.17
C GLU A 10 6.65 9.45 -32.31
N ARG A 11 6.74 8.94 -33.55
CA ARG A 11 7.78 7.95 -33.83
C ARG A 11 9.09 8.70 -33.76
N VAL A 12 9.94 8.35 -32.80
CA VAL A 12 11.36 8.68 -32.90
C VAL A 12 11.83 8.07 -34.21
N SER A 13 12.15 8.93 -35.18
CA SER A 13 12.81 8.52 -36.41
C SER A 13 14.03 7.68 -36.03
N ASN A 14 14.01 6.40 -36.41
CA ASN A 14 15.00 5.38 -36.08
C ASN A 14 15.23 5.08 -34.58
N TYR A 15 14.18 4.65 -33.85
CA TYR A 15 14.32 4.04 -32.51
C TYR A 15 15.43 2.97 -32.44
N GLN A 16 15.66 2.20 -33.50
CA GLN A 16 16.73 1.19 -33.53
C GLN A 16 18.14 1.78 -33.44
N GLU A 17 18.37 2.96 -34.00
CA GLU A 17 19.68 3.64 -34.07
C GLU A 17 19.96 4.54 -32.86
N CYS A 18 18.96 4.80 -32.01
CA CYS A 18 19.11 5.62 -30.82
C CYS A 18 20.03 4.97 -29.78
N LEU A 19 20.74 5.81 -29.01
CA LEU A 19 21.52 5.39 -27.85
C LEU A 19 20.60 4.76 -26.79
N VAL A 20 21.16 3.92 -25.93
CA VAL A 20 20.40 3.22 -24.88
C VAL A 20 19.68 4.20 -23.94
N GLU A 21 20.32 5.32 -23.60
CA GLU A 21 19.73 6.37 -22.77
C GLU A 21 18.53 7.02 -23.44
N GLN A 22 18.65 7.41 -24.72
CA GLN A 22 17.56 7.98 -25.50
C GLN A 22 16.37 7.01 -25.63
N LYS A 23 16.64 5.70 -25.77
CA LYS A 23 15.60 4.66 -25.77
C LYS A 23 14.88 4.58 -24.42
N ARG A 24 15.63 4.67 -23.32
CA ARG A 24 15.08 4.67 -21.95
C ARG A 24 14.23 5.91 -21.71
N ASP A 25 14.70 7.08 -22.09
CA ASP A 25 13.98 8.34 -21.91
C ASP A 25 12.68 8.36 -22.71
N TRP A 26 12.73 7.89 -23.97
CA TRP A 26 11.53 7.74 -24.78
C TRP A 26 10.52 6.77 -24.14
N LEU A 27 10.98 5.59 -23.68
CA LEU A 27 10.13 4.60 -23.04
C LEU A 27 9.51 5.16 -21.74
N ASN A 28 10.30 5.87 -20.93
CA ASN A 28 9.83 6.55 -19.73
C ASN A 28 8.74 7.57 -20.07
N GLY A 29 8.94 8.38 -21.12
CA GLY A 29 7.93 9.34 -21.57
C GLY A 29 6.63 8.67 -22.06
N VAL A 30 6.72 7.52 -22.73
CA VAL A 30 5.53 6.73 -23.12
C VAL A 30 4.81 6.17 -21.89
N CYS A 31 5.56 5.60 -20.94
CA CYS A 31 5.02 5.08 -19.69
C CYS A 31 4.35 6.18 -18.85
N GLU A 32 4.96 7.36 -18.77
CA GLU A 32 4.40 8.52 -18.08
C GLU A 32 3.07 8.95 -18.69
N LYS A 33 3.01 9.11 -20.02
CA LYS A 33 1.77 9.43 -20.75
C LYS A 33 0.69 8.37 -20.50
N LEU A 34 1.05 7.09 -20.49
CA LEU A 34 0.14 5.98 -20.20
C LEU A 34 -0.43 6.04 -18.78
N VAL A 35 0.45 6.22 -17.79
CA VAL A 35 0.07 6.29 -16.37
C VAL A 35 -0.78 7.53 -16.12
N LYS A 36 -0.38 8.70 -16.64
CA LYS A 36 -1.16 9.94 -16.54
C LYS A 36 -2.56 9.78 -17.08
N LYS A 37 -2.70 9.21 -18.29
CA LYS A 37 -3.99 9.01 -18.93
C LYS A 37 -4.88 7.99 -18.22
N TRP A 38 -4.36 6.81 -17.92
CA TRP A 38 -5.18 5.67 -17.51
C TRP A 38 -5.25 5.48 -15.99
N PHE A 39 -4.16 5.75 -15.29
CA PHE A 39 -4.11 5.64 -13.83
C PHE A 39 -4.63 6.92 -13.17
N PHE A 40 -4.07 8.08 -13.56
CA PHE A 40 -4.42 9.37 -12.99
C PHE A 40 -5.60 10.07 -13.68
N GLU A 41 -6.09 9.56 -14.81
CA GLU A 41 -7.21 10.14 -15.56
C GLU A 41 -6.97 11.61 -15.95
N GLU A 42 -5.75 11.90 -16.39
CA GLU A 42 -5.25 13.25 -16.70
C GLU A 42 -5.20 14.20 -15.49
N SER A 43 -5.46 13.71 -14.27
CA SER A 43 -5.25 14.49 -13.05
C SER A 43 -3.76 14.61 -12.74
N ASP A 44 -3.30 15.84 -12.54
CA ASP A 44 -1.95 16.11 -12.04
C ASP A 44 -1.84 15.88 -10.52
N ASP A 45 -2.98 15.81 -9.82
CA ASP A 45 -3.01 15.67 -8.36
C ASP A 45 -4.18 14.81 -7.87
N VAL A 46 -3.93 13.50 -7.77
CA VAL A 46 -4.95 12.56 -7.24
C VAL A 46 -5.18 12.65 -5.74
N PHE A 47 -4.36 13.43 -5.02
CA PHE A 47 -4.51 13.65 -3.58
C PHE A 47 -4.98 15.04 -3.21
N GLN A 48 -5.41 15.84 -4.19
CA GLN A 48 -5.94 17.18 -3.94
C GLN A 48 -7.02 17.17 -2.86
N GLU A 49 -8.06 16.33 -3.01
CA GLU A 49 -9.15 16.21 -2.03
C GLU A 49 -8.62 15.80 -0.65
N ILE A 50 -7.64 14.90 -0.58
CA ILE A 50 -7.07 14.46 0.70
C ILE A 50 -6.30 15.60 1.36
N ARG A 51 -5.51 16.36 0.59
CA ARG A 51 -4.78 17.53 1.11
C ARG A 51 -5.72 18.62 1.58
N GLU A 52 -6.72 18.97 0.77
CA GLU A 52 -7.75 19.96 1.12
C GLU A 52 -8.45 19.63 2.43
N VAL A 53 -8.73 18.34 2.69
CA VAL A 53 -9.26 17.90 3.97
C VAL A 53 -8.20 17.99 5.06
N LEU A 54 -7.03 17.38 4.90
CA LEU A 54 -6.05 17.25 5.99
C LEU A 54 -5.38 18.57 6.38
N GLU A 55 -5.24 19.51 5.44
CA GLU A 55 -4.61 20.82 5.66
C GLU A 55 -5.60 21.88 6.18
N ASN A 56 -6.90 21.60 6.17
CA ASN A 56 -7.92 22.51 6.66
C ASN A 56 -8.51 22.02 8.00
N PRO A 57 -8.07 22.57 9.15
CA PRO A 57 -8.61 22.19 10.46
C PRO A 57 -10.12 22.39 10.60
N HIS A 58 -10.71 23.31 9.83
CA HIS A 58 -12.13 23.64 9.85
C HIS A 58 -12.97 22.82 8.86
N HIS A 59 -12.36 21.89 8.12
CA HIS A 59 -13.09 20.99 7.23
C HIS A 59 -14.03 20.08 8.04
N GLU A 60 -15.22 19.75 7.49
CA GLU A 60 -16.24 18.95 8.19
C GLU A 60 -15.71 17.58 8.66
N GLU A 61 -14.90 16.92 7.83
CA GLU A 61 -14.25 15.63 8.14
C GLU A 61 -13.24 15.72 9.29
N ASN A 62 -12.78 16.93 9.64
CA ASN A 62 -11.85 17.19 10.74
C ASN A 62 -12.55 17.64 12.02
N TYR A 63 -13.89 17.65 12.07
CA TYR A 63 -14.65 18.05 13.26
C TYR A 63 -14.09 17.42 14.55
N TRP A 64 -13.75 16.13 14.56
CA TRP A 64 -13.26 15.48 15.78
C TRP A 64 -11.82 15.84 16.18
N THR A 65 -11.03 16.36 15.25
CA THR A 65 -9.62 16.72 15.44
C THR A 65 -9.39 18.22 15.49
N SER A 66 -10.39 19.03 15.15
CA SER A 66 -10.29 20.50 15.10
C SER A 66 -10.08 21.12 16.48
N THR A 67 -10.54 20.45 17.54
CA THR A 67 -10.41 20.89 18.94
C THR A 67 -9.23 20.26 19.69
N LEU A 68 -8.29 19.68 18.95
CA LEU A 68 -7.07 19.13 19.52
C LEU A 68 -6.14 20.26 19.97
N GLU A 69 -5.99 20.39 21.28
CA GLU A 69 -5.06 21.34 21.89
C GLU A 69 -4.30 20.65 23.02
N SER A 70 -2.97 20.83 23.06
CA SER A 70 -2.10 20.23 24.09
C SER A 70 -2.29 18.71 24.28
N GLY A 71 -2.58 17.98 23.19
CA GLY A 71 -2.77 16.53 23.22
C GLY A 71 -4.14 16.06 23.75
N ARG A 72 -5.08 16.98 24.00
CA ARG A 72 -6.45 16.66 24.44
C ARG A 72 -7.47 17.24 23.47
N PHE A 73 -8.60 16.55 23.34
CA PHE A 73 -9.71 16.97 22.50
C PHE A 73 -10.76 17.69 23.33
N HIS A 74 -11.00 18.97 23.03
CA HIS A 74 -12.05 19.73 23.71
C HIS A 74 -13.43 19.44 23.12
N CYS A 75 -14.44 19.44 23.97
CA CYS A 75 -15.82 19.43 23.52
C CYS A 75 -16.14 20.73 22.80
N HIS A 76 -16.83 20.65 21.67
CA HIS A 76 -17.22 21.84 20.91
C HIS A 76 -18.29 22.70 21.61
N HIS A 77 -18.91 22.17 22.67
CA HIS A 77 -20.12 22.74 23.28
C HIS A 77 -19.98 22.98 24.79
N CYS A 78 -18.87 22.56 25.40
CA CYS A 78 -18.57 22.84 26.80
C CYS A 78 -17.07 22.78 27.08
N SER A 79 -16.66 23.22 28.28
CA SER A 79 -15.25 23.27 28.69
C SER A 79 -14.63 21.90 29.03
N LYS A 80 -15.30 20.77 28.72
CA LYS A 80 -14.76 19.44 29.01
C LYS A 80 -13.77 19.00 27.93
N ASP A 81 -12.74 18.30 28.35
CA ASP A 81 -11.73 17.74 27.46
C ASP A 81 -11.62 16.21 27.60
N TYR A 82 -11.04 15.58 26.58
CA TYR A 82 -10.93 14.13 26.48
C TYR A 82 -9.59 13.70 25.89
N LYS A 83 -9.01 12.62 26.43
CA LYS A 83 -7.79 12.02 25.85
C LYS A 83 -8.06 11.28 24.52
N ARG A 84 -9.30 10.84 24.28
CA ARG A 84 -9.66 10.02 23.10
C ARG A 84 -10.88 10.59 22.40
N VAL A 85 -10.83 10.63 21.06
CA VAL A 85 -11.97 10.97 20.20
C VAL A 85 -13.20 10.11 20.50
N SER A 86 -13.03 8.83 20.82
CA SER A 86 -14.17 7.96 21.18
C SER A 86 -14.93 8.45 22.41
N SER A 87 -14.21 8.99 23.40
CA SER A 87 -14.80 9.54 24.62
C SER A 87 -15.48 10.87 24.35
N LEU A 88 -14.88 11.71 23.49
CA LEU A 88 -15.51 12.95 23.02
C LEU A 88 -16.81 12.66 22.25
N LYS A 89 -16.78 11.71 21.29
CA LYS A 89 -17.96 11.27 20.53
C LYS A 89 -19.09 10.83 21.47
N ALA A 90 -18.78 10.01 22.48
CA ALA A 90 -19.76 9.57 23.47
C ALA A 90 -20.33 10.76 24.27
N HIS A 91 -19.47 11.64 24.77
CA HIS A 91 -19.89 12.83 25.51
C HIS A 91 -20.82 13.75 24.72
N GLU A 92 -20.44 14.12 23.49
CA GLU A 92 -21.25 14.99 22.65
C GLU A 92 -22.59 14.36 22.28
N SER A 93 -22.62 13.04 22.04
CA SER A 93 -23.86 12.32 21.78
C SER A 93 -24.81 12.28 22.99
N GLU A 94 -24.29 12.08 24.21
CA GLU A 94 -25.09 11.93 25.42
C GLU A 94 -25.50 13.26 26.05
N LYS A 95 -24.59 14.24 26.10
CA LYS A 95 -24.79 15.51 26.82
C LYS A 95 -25.29 16.63 25.93
N HIS A 96 -24.89 16.63 24.66
CA HIS A 96 -25.25 17.69 23.71
C HIS A 96 -26.24 17.20 22.63
N LYS A 97 -26.60 15.90 22.64
CA LYS A 97 -27.58 15.28 21.72
C LYS A 97 -27.27 15.57 20.25
N ILE A 98 -25.99 15.66 19.90
CA ILE A 98 -25.59 16.00 18.54
C ILE A 98 -25.75 14.76 17.66
N PRO A 99 -26.58 14.82 16.60
CA PRO A 99 -26.62 13.75 15.63
C PRO A 99 -25.29 13.73 14.89
N LEU A 100 -24.63 12.58 14.87
CA LEU A 100 -23.47 12.33 14.03
C LEU A 100 -23.89 12.53 12.57
N LYS A 101 -23.67 13.73 12.02
CA LYS A 101 -23.84 13.97 10.58
C LYS A 101 -22.76 13.17 9.88
N HIS A 102 -23.13 11.98 9.40
CA HIS A 102 -22.31 11.31 8.41
C HIS A 102 -22.43 12.10 7.12
N SER A 103 -21.32 12.68 6.65
CA SER A 103 -21.22 13.21 5.29
C SER A 103 -21.51 12.05 4.33
N THR A 104 -22.75 11.98 3.86
CA THR A 104 -23.15 11.03 2.82
C THR A 104 -22.86 11.71 1.50
N LYS A 105 -21.58 11.71 1.08
CA LYS A 105 -21.27 12.05 -0.31
C LYS A 105 -22.13 11.17 -1.21
N LYS A 106 -22.98 11.81 -2.03
CA LYS A 106 -23.89 11.12 -2.95
C LYS A 106 -23.07 10.13 -3.78
N LYS A 107 -23.45 8.84 -3.73
CA LYS A 107 -22.91 7.86 -4.69
C LYS A 107 -23.24 8.39 -6.08
N ARG A 108 -22.22 8.63 -6.90
CA ARG A 108 -22.43 8.83 -8.33
C ARG A 108 -23.00 7.51 -8.86
N GLU A 109 -24.11 7.58 -9.60
CA GLU A 109 -24.63 6.39 -10.26
C GLU A 109 -23.63 5.96 -11.33
N THR A 110 -23.08 4.77 -11.15
CA THR A 110 -22.11 4.22 -12.10
C THR A 110 -22.85 3.79 -13.36
N LYS A 111 -22.65 4.53 -14.46
CA LYS A 111 -23.27 4.23 -15.76
C LYS A 111 -22.79 2.90 -16.37
N ASP A 112 -21.64 2.39 -15.94
CA ASP A 112 -21.03 1.15 -16.42
C ASP A 112 -20.24 0.47 -15.28
N GLU A 113 -20.86 -0.46 -14.57
CA GLU A 113 -20.28 -1.10 -13.38
C GLU A 113 -19.07 -1.98 -13.75
N VAL A 114 -19.10 -2.61 -14.93
CA VAL A 114 -18.03 -3.51 -15.40
C VAL A 114 -16.77 -2.70 -15.72
N HIS A 115 -16.90 -1.62 -16.50
CA HIS A 115 -15.76 -0.76 -16.83
C HIS A 115 -15.14 -0.16 -15.57
N CYS A 116 -15.96 0.38 -14.65
CA CYS A 116 -15.46 0.95 -13.41
C CYS A 116 -14.72 -0.07 -12.55
N TYR A 117 -15.23 -1.31 -12.45
CA TYR A 117 -14.57 -2.38 -11.71
C TYR A 117 -13.21 -2.71 -12.30
N ILE A 118 -13.13 -2.93 -13.61
CA ILE A 118 -11.89 -3.34 -14.26
C ILE A 118 -10.85 -2.22 -14.22
N MET A 119 -11.26 -0.96 -14.43
CA MET A 119 -10.36 0.19 -14.30
C MET A 119 -9.82 0.33 -12.86
N MET A 120 -10.69 0.20 -11.85
CA MET A 120 -10.28 0.19 -10.45
C MET A 120 -9.29 -0.96 -10.17
N LEU A 121 -9.59 -2.16 -10.66
CA LEU A 121 -8.74 -3.35 -10.49
C LEU A 121 -7.36 -3.11 -11.11
N PHE A 122 -7.27 -2.57 -12.33
CA PHE A 122 -5.99 -2.26 -12.95
C PHE A 122 -5.18 -1.26 -12.13
N LYS A 123 -5.81 -0.21 -11.59
CA LYS A 123 -5.12 0.74 -10.71
C LYS A 123 -4.58 0.05 -9.45
N LEU A 124 -5.39 -0.78 -8.79
CA LEU A 124 -4.95 -1.51 -7.60
C LEU A 124 -3.80 -2.48 -7.92
N VAL A 125 -3.87 -3.19 -9.04
CA VAL A 125 -2.81 -4.11 -9.50
C VAL A 125 -1.53 -3.33 -9.84
N MET A 126 -1.63 -2.15 -10.47
CA MET A 126 -0.47 -1.31 -10.76
C MET A 126 0.22 -0.82 -9.48
N LEU A 127 -0.54 -0.41 -8.46
CA LEU A 127 0.02 -0.04 -7.15
C LEU A 127 0.75 -1.23 -6.52
N HIS A 128 0.11 -2.40 -6.51
CA HIS A 128 0.68 -3.60 -5.94
C HIS A 128 1.96 -4.03 -6.68
N ARG A 129 1.94 -4.04 -8.02
CA ARG A 129 3.14 -4.35 -8.82
C ARG A 129 4.25 -3.32 -8.67
N ASN A 130 3.91 -2.04 -8.46
CA ASN A 130 4.91 -1.04 -8.15
C ASN A 130 5.59 -1.33 -6.79
N PHE A 131 4.83 -1.77 -5.79
CA PHE A 131 5.38 -2.19 -4.50
C PHE A 131 6.21 -3.47 -4.61
N ASP A 132 5.69 -4.53 -5.24
CA ASP A 132 6.41 -5.80 -5.42
C ASP A 132 7.75 -5.59 -6.14
N SER A 133 7.73 -4.87 -7.28
CA SER A 133 8.97 -4.59 -8.01
C SER A 133 9.92 -3.68 -7.25
N ALA A 134 9.43 -2.79 -6.37
CA ALA A 134 10.28 -2.00 -5.50
C ALA A 134 10.96 -2.90 -4.45
N VAL A 135 10.25 -3.89 -3.91
CA VAL A 135 10.83 -4.92 -3.04
C VAL A 135 11.92 -5.67 -3.79
N ASP A 136 11.62 -6.27 -4.95
CA ASP A 136 12.57 -7.05 -5.73
C ASP A 136 13.85 -6.25 -6.01
N MET A 137 13.71 -4.99 -6.43
CA MET A 137 14.81 -4.07 -6.74
C MET A 137 15.55 -3.52 -5.52
N GLY A 138 15.02 -3.71 -4.30
CA GLY A 138 15.58 -3.09 -3.09
C GLY A 138 15.38 -1.57 -3.03
N ASP A 139 14.36 -1.03 -3.70
CA ASP A 139 14.08 0.40 -3.75
C ASP A 139 13.17 0.83 -2.59
N GLY A 140 13.81 1.16 -1.46
CA GLY A 140 13.13 1.61 -0.23
C GLY A 140 12.29 2.86 -0.43
N SER A 141 12.80 3.80 -1.25
CA SER A 141 12.13 5.08 -1.53
C SER A 141 10.82 4.86 -2.28
N ARG A 142 10.79 3.95 -3.26
CA ARG A 142 9.56 3.55 -3.94
C ARG A 142 8.59 2.85 -3.00
N CYS A 143 9.07 2.01 -2.07
CA CYS A 143 8.19 1.40 -1.06
C CYS A 143 7.54 2.42 -0.12
N VAL A 144 8.30 3.42 0.35
CA VAL A 144 7.74 4.52 1.15
C VAL A 144 6.68 5.30 0.35
N ARG A 145 6.96 5.54 -0.93
CA ARG A 145 5.99 6.19 -1.82
C ARG A 145 4.73 5.35 -2.01
N SER A 146 4.85 4.04 -2.21
CA SER A 146 3.71 3.12 -2.26
C SER A 146 2.88 3.20 -0.98
N ALA A 147 3.50 3.23 0.20
CA ALA A 147 2.77 3.38 1.46
C ALA A 147 1.93 4.68 1.53
N LYS A 148 2.42 5.79 0.95
CA LYS A 148 1.65 7.04 0.81
C LYS A 148 0.43 6.84 -0.09
N TYR A 149 0.59 6.13 -1.21
CA TYR A 149 -0.52 5.85 -2.13
C TYR A 149 -1.53 4.85 -1.55
N GLU A 150 -1.08 3.83 -0.84
CA GLU A 150 -1.94 2.73 -0.38
C GLU A 150 -2.66 3.07 0.93
N LEU A 151 -2.11 3.97 1.77
CA LEU A 151 -2.70 4.37 3.04
C LEU A 151 -4.19 4.75 2.96
N PRO A 152 -4.63 5.65 2.05
CA PRO A 152 -6.05 6.00 1.90
C PRO A 152 -6.92 4.78 1.53
N ILE A 153 -6.39 3.85 0.74
CA ILE A 153 -7.10 2.64 0.31
C ILE A 153 -7.26 1.68 1.48
N TYR A 154 -6.19 1.42 2.24
CA TYR A 154 -6.24 0.57 3.43
C TYR A 154 -7.20 1.12 4.48
N HIS A 155 -7.19 2.44 4.68
CA HIS A 155 -8.12 3.12 5.59
C HIS A 155 -9.59 2.93 5.16
N LYS A 156 -9.92 3.26 3.90
CA LYS A 156 -11.26 3.08 3.32
C LYS A 156 -11.76 1.64 3.36
N THR A 157 -10.86 0.67 3.22
CA THR A 157 -11.18 -0.77 3.23
C THR A 157 -11.09 -1.40 4.62
N HIS A 158 -10.93 -0.60 5.68
CA HIS A 158 -10.84 -1.03 7.07
C HIS A 158 -9.71 -2.04 7.35
N LYS A 159 -8.62 -1.95 6.59
CA LYS A 159 -7.41 -2.75 6.74
C LYS A 159 -6.48 -2.12 7.76
N ILE A 160 -6.97 -2.01 9.01
CA ILE A 160 -6.37 -1.24 10.10
C ILE A 160 -4.88 -1.52 10.32
N LYS A 161 -4.45 -2.79 10.28
CA LYS A 161 -3.02 -3.14 10.44
C LYS A 161 -2.14 -2.48 9.38
N TYR A 162 -2.58 -2.50 8.13
CA TYR A 162 -1.85 -1.91 7.00
C TYR A 162 -1.94 -0.39 7.02
N THR A 163 -3.08 0.17 7.44
CA THR A 163 -3.24 1.61 7.71
C THR A 163 -2.21 2.09 8.74
N ILE A 164 -2.13 1.45 9.91
CA ILE A 164 -1.19 1.80 10.97
C ILE A 164 0.26 1.66 10.46
N SER A 165 0.59 0.54 9.81
CA SER A 165 1.93 0.31 9.26
C SER A 165 2.33 1.39 8.26
N SER A 166 1.40 1.82 7.40
CA SER A 166 1.66 2.90 6.43
C SER A 166 1.87 4.24 7.13
N ILE A 167 1.06 4.58 8.13
CA ILE A 167 1.23 5.81 8.93
C ILE A 167 2.61 5.84 9.60
N HIS A 168 3.00 4.73 10.23
CA HIS A 168 4.30 4.60 10.86
C HIS A 168 5.45 4.70 9.86
N THR A 169 5.34 4.01 8.72
CA THR A 169 6.33 4.05 7.65
C THR A 169 6.52 5.47 7.14
N ILE A 170 5.42 6.20 6.87
CA ILE A 170 5.45 7.58 6.40
C ILE A 170 6.06 8.50 7.46
N ALA A 171 5.66 8.38 8.73
CA ALA A 171 6.19 9.22 9.80
C ALA A 171 7.70 9.03 10.00
N MET A 172 8.18 7.78 10.01
CA MET A 172 9.61 7.47 10.17
C MET A 172 10.45 7.89 8.96
N SER A 173 9.87 7.96 7.77
CA SER A 173 10.52 8.39 6.52
C SER A 173 10.20 9.84 6.12
N SER A 174 9.82 10.67 7.10
CA SER A 174 9.49 12.08 6.86
C SER A 174 9.87 12.93 8.07
N GLY A 175 11.13 12.78 8.52
CA GLY A 175 11.76 13.67 9.50
C GLY A 175 11.51 13.34 10.98
N LEU A 176 10.86 12.22 11.32
CA LEU A 176 10.80 11.77 12.72
C LEU A 176 12.14 11.19 13.19
N LEU A 177 12.88 10.55 12.28
CA LEU A 177 14.22 10.04 12.50
C LEU A 177 15.27 11.10 12.15
N ASN A 178 16.48 10.98 12.70
CA ASN A 178 17.59 11.75 12.17
C ASN A 178 17.97 11.25 10.76
N PRO A 179 18.69 12.03 9.94
CA PRO A 179 18.96 11.68 8.54
C PRO A 179 19.58 10.29 8.35
N ASP A 180 20.58 9.93 9.16
CA ASP A 180 21.26 8.63 9.07
C ASP A 180 20.31 7.46 9.41
N GLN A 181 19.45 7.66 10.40
CA GLN A 181 18.45 6.67 10.80
C GLN A 181 17.34 6.54 9.75
N GLU A 182 16.93 7.65 9.15
CA GLU A 182 15.93 7.66 8.07
C GLU A 182 16.46 6.90 6.85
N GLU A 183 17.69 7.17 6.43
CA GLU A 183 18.34 6.45 5.32
C GLU A 183 18.40 4.94 5.62
N ARG A 184 18.83 4.56 6.82
CA ARG A 184 18.84 3.16 7.25
C ARG A 184 17.46 2.55 7.32
N PHE A 185 16.45 3.28 7.78
CA PHE A 185 15.07 2.81 7.84
C PHE A 185 14.52 2.53 6.45
N ILE A 186 14.82 3.40 5.48
CA ILE A 186 14.42 3.26 4.08
C ILE A 186 15.18 2.08 3.42
N GLY A 187 16.50 1.99 3.62
CA GLY A 187 17.34 0.96 3.03
C GLY A 187 17.14 -0.44 3.61
N ASN A 188 16.92 -0.57 4.93
CA ASN A 188 16.78 -1.85 5.63
C ASN A 188 15.36 -2.44 5.54
N ARG A 189 14.63 -2.22 4.44
CA ARG A 189 13.29 -2.83 4.25
C ARG A 189 13.34 -4.18 3.55
N PHE A 190 14.51 -4.62 3.11
CA PHE A 190 14.68 -5.81 2.29
C PHE A 190 15.93 -6.60 2.68
N VAL A 191 15.95 -7.86 2.30
CA VAL A 191 17.09 -8.76 2.48
C VAL A 191 17.36 -9.48 1.16
N ASN A 192 18.62 -9.52 0.74
CA ASN A 192 19.05 -10.29 -0.42
C ASN A 192 19.79 -11.55 0.04
N LEU A 193 19.07 -12.67 0.15
CA LEU A 193 19.65 -13.93 0.65
C LEU A 193 20.44 -14.69 -0.41
N GLN A 194 19.98 -14.65 -1.67
CA GLN A 194 20.53 -15.46 -2.76
C GLN A 194 21.62 -14.72 -3.57
N GLY A 195 21.76 -13.42 -3.34
CA GLY A 195 22.52 -12.54 -4.20
C GLY A 195 21.80 -12.27 -5.53
N GLY A 196 22.44 -11.46 -6.38
CA GLY A 196 21.91 -11.12 -7.70
C GLY A 196 20.99 -9.90 -7.71
N VAL A 197 20.75 -9.41 -8.93
CA VAL A 197 19.92 -8.23 -9.20
C VAL A 197 18.44 -8.66 -9.18
N ASN A 198 17.59 -7.85 -8.54
CA ASN A 198 16.16 -8.08 -8.43
C ASN A 198 15.76 -9.36 -7.68
N SER A 199 16.57 -9.76 -6.68
CA SER A 199 16.40 -10.97 -5.87
C SER A 199 16.18 -10.67 -4.38
N ASN A 200 15.75 -9.46 -4.05
CA ASN A 200 15.47 -9.07 -2.68
C ASN A 200 14.10 -9.61 -2.24
N ILE A 201 13.99 -9.95 -0.96
CA ILE A 201 12.71 -10.24 -0.29
C ILE A 201 12.40 -9.16 0.73
N ALA A 202 11.12 -8.92 1.00
CA ALA A 202 10.73 -7.97 2.03
C ALA A 202 11.25 -8.44 3.41
N LEU A 203 11.73 -7.50 4.23
CA LEU A 203 12.26 -7.82 5.56
C LEU A 203 11.19 -8.52 6.43
N ASP A 204 9.93 -8.10 6.34
CA ASP A 204 8.82 -8.72 7.09
C ASP A 204 8.63 -10.21 6.69
N GLU A 205 8.69 -10.49 5.39
CA GLU A 205 8.63 -11.86 4.86
C GLU A 205 9.84 -12.70 5.31
N TYR A 206 11.04 -12.11 5.29
CA TYR A 206 12.24 -12.76 5.82
C TYR A 206 12.10 -13.12 7.31
N ILE A 207 11.60 -12.18 8.12
CA ILE A 207 11.35 -12.41 9.54
C ILE A 207 10.25 -13.45 9.74
N GLU A 208 9.21 -13.48 8.89
CA GLU A 208 8.19 -14.53 8.92
C GLU A 208 8.79 -15.92 8.61
N MET A 209 9.66 -16.02 7.61
CA MET A 209 10.40 -17.26 7.30
C MET A 209 11.22 -17.73 8.51
N ILE A 210 12.04 -16.86 9.11
CA ILE A 210 12.81 -17.20 10.32
C ILE A 210 11.89 -17.64 11.45
N ASN A 211 10.77 -16.94 11.67
CA ASN A 211 9.82 -17.27 12.73
C ASN A 211 9.16 -18.63 12.51
N ARG A 212 8.75 -18.93 11.27
CA ARG A 212 8.16 -20.23 10.91
C ARG A 212 9.15 -21.35 11.17
N ASP A 213 10.38 -21.18 10.71
CA ASP A 213 11.39 -22.24 10.80
C ASP A 213 11.88 -22.39 12.25
N THR A 214 12.04 -21.30 13.01
CA THR A 214 12.31 -21.34 14.46
C THR A 214 11.21 -22.11 15.20
N LYS A 215 9.94 -21.90 14.85
CA LYS A 215 8.82 -22.65 15.46
C LYS A 215 8.85 -24.14 15.10
N ALA A 216 9.33 -24.50 13.91
CA ALA A 216 9.49 -25.89 13.50
C ALA A 216 10.66 -26.57 14.22
N SER A 217 11.79 -25.87 14.39
CA SER A 217 12.95 -26.38 15.12
C SER A 217 12.73 -26.51 16.62
N CYS A 218 11.85 -25.67 17.21
CA CYS A 218 11.47 -25.77 18.61
C CYS A 218 10.45 -26.91 18.85
N THR A 219 10.92 -28.15 18.99
CA THR A 219 10.08 -29.29 19.43
C THR A 219 9.85 -29.25 20.95
N GLY A 220 8.60 -29.46 21.40
CA GLY A 220 8.21 -29.48 22.83
C GLY A 220 7.66 -28.16 23.41
N HIS A 221 7.79 -27.97 24.74
CA HIS A 221 7.25 -26.80 25.47
C HIS A 221 7.94 -25.50 25.03
N LYS A 222 7.16 -24.60 24.44
CA LYS A 222 7.57 -23.30 23.88
C LYS A 222 7.71 -22.25 24.98
N THR A 223 8.72 -22.35 25.84
CA THR A 223 9.03 -21.31 26.84
C THR A 223 9.78 -20.15 26.20
N LYS A 224 9.62 -18.94 26.75
CA LYS A 224 10.25 -17.70 26.25
C LYS A 224 11.78 -17.84 26.18
N GLU A 225 12.38 -18.48 27.17
CA GLU A 225 13.81 -18.69 27.29
C GLU A 225 14.34 -19.65 26.21
N ARG A 226 13.58 -20.70 25.86
CA ARG A 226 13.94 -21.64 24.78
C ARG A 226 13.85 -21.00 23.42
N ILE A 227 12.79 -20.22 23.17
CA ILE A 227 12.62 -19.46 21.93
C ILE A 227 13.80 -18.51 21.75
N LEU A 228 14.12 -17.69 22.77
CA LEU A 228 15.23 -16.74 22.71
C LEU A 228 16.61 -17.40 22.51
N ARG A 229 16.83 -18.59 23.06
CA ARG A 229 18.06 -19.36 22.85
C ARG A 229 18.19 -19.83 21.40
N HIS A 230 17.16 -20.50 20.88
CA HIS A 230 17.18 -21.05 19.52
C HIS A 230 17.14 -19.97 18.42
N SER A 231 16.50 -18.82 18.66
CA SER A 231 16.51 -17.69 17.70
C SER A 231 17.92 -17.16 17.43
N LYS A 232 18.85 -17.25 18.39
CA LYS A 232 20.26 -16.82 18.22
C LYS A 232 21.11 -17.85 17.46
N GLU A 233 20.74 -19.12 17.55
CA GLU A 233 21.42 -20.23 16.87
C GLU A 233 20.98 -20.35 15.41
N PHE A 234 19.85 -19.74 15.05
CA PHE A 234 19.16 -19.96 13.79
C PHE A 234 19.95 -19.60 12.52
N PRO A 235 20.66 -18.46 12.42
CA PRO A 235 21.48 -18.16 11.23
C PRO A 235 22.59 -19.19 11.01
N LEU A 236 23.21 -19.67 12.09
CA LEU A 236 24.24 -20.72 12.06
C LEU A 236 23.66 -22.08 11.68
N LEU A 237 22.47 -22.44 12.18
CA LEU A 237 21.80 -23.70 11.86
C LEU A 237 21.41 -23.78 10.38
N VAL A 238 20.84 -22.72 9.81
CA VAL A 238 20.54 -22.65 8.36
C VAL A 238 21.82 -22.82 7.54
N GLN A 239 22.91 -22.17 7.94
CA GLN A 239 24.19 -22.27 7.26
C GLN A 239 24.79 -23.69 7.34
N LEU A 240 24.71 -24.34 8.50
CA LEU A 240 25.12 -25.73 8.72
C LEU A 240 24.27 -26.72 7.94
N THR A 241 22.95 -26.54 7.88
CA THR A 241 22.05 -27.41 7.11
C THR A 241 22.35 -27.30 5.61
N ASN A 242 22.55 -26.09 5.09
CA ASN A 242 22.94 -25.89 3.69
C ASN A 242 24.30 -26.53 3.36
N GLN A 243 25.28 -26.44 4.26
CA GLN A 243 26.58 -27.10 4.11
C GLN A 243 26.45 -28.63 4.17
N LEU A 244 25.62 -29.15 5.07
CA LEU A 244 25.35 -30.58 5.18
C LEU A 244 24.64 -31.10 3.92
N GLU A 245 23.65 -30.39 3.39
CA GLU A 245 22.97 -30.76 2.14
C GLU A 245 23.93 -30.76 0.95
N ALA A 246 24.79 -29.75 0.84
CA ALA A 246 25.84 -29.68 -0.18
C ALA A 246 26.85 -30.83 -0.05
N ALA A 247 27.26 -31.16 1.17
CA ALA A 247 28.19 -32.26 1.46
C ALA A 247 27.54 -33.64 1.25
N SER A 248 26.25 -33.78 1.54
CA SER A 248 25.56 -35.08 1.52
C SER A 248 25.12 -35.54 0.14
N SER A 249 25.30 -34.73 -0.92
CA SER A 249 24.81 -35.00 -2.28
C SER A 249 23.32 -35.38 -2.37
N MET A 250 22.54 -35.13 -1.31
CA MET A 250 21.11 -35.37 -1.27
C MET A 250 20.44 -34.18 -1.95
N GLY A 251 20.45 -34.19 -3.28
CA GLY A 251 19.71 -33.21 -4.05
C GLY A 251 18.26 -33.17 -3.59
N THR A 252 17.79 -32.00 -3.17
CA THR A 252 16.36 -31.77 -2.94
C THR A 252 15.62 -32.15 -4.22
N ARG A 253 14.67 -33.09 -4.13
CA ARG A 253 13.78 -33.41 -5.26
C ARG A 253 12.97 -32.16 -5.60
N LYS A 254 13.46 -31.36 -6.54
CA LYS A 254 12.67 -30.27 -7.13
C LYS A 254 11.57 -30.92 -7.93
N GLY A 255 10.34 -30.89 -7.41
CA GLY A 255 9.16 -31.24 -8.17
C GLY A 255 9.04 -30.27 -9.33
N PHE A 256 9.18 -30.76 -10.56
CA PHE A 256 8.87 -29.97 -11.74
C PHE A 256 7.35 -29.88 -11.85
N HIS A 257 6.77 -28.84 -11.26
CA HIS A 257 5.41 -28.47 -11.61
C HIS A 257 5.44 -27.92 -13.04
N HIS A 258 4.65 -28.51 -13.94
CA HIS A 258 4.44 -27.95 -15.28
C HIS A 258 3.84 -26.55 -15.11
N LEU A 259 4.68 -25.53 -15.24
CA LEU A 259 4.25 -24.14 -15.16
C LEU A 259 3.31 -23.87 -16.36
N PRO A 260 2.05 -23.49 -16.14
CA PRO A 260 1.17 -23.09 -17.23
C PRO A 260 1.80 -21.92 -18.01
N SER A 261 1.57 -21.88 -19.32
CA SER A 261 2.10 -20.84 -20.19
C SER A 261 1.47 -19.48 -19.85
N TYR A 262 2.21 -18.64 -19.14
CA TYR A 262 1.82 -17.26 -18.82
C TYR A 262 1.38 -16.48 -20.07
N CYS A 263 2.11 -16.67 -21.19
CA CYS A 263 1.77 -16.02 -22.46
C CYS A 263 0.38 -16.42 -22.96
N SER A 264 0.04 -17.71 -22.88
CA SER A 264 -1.27 -18.22 -23.32
C SER A 264 -2.39 -17.71 -22.42
N ASP A 265 -2.16 -17.58 -21.12
CA ASP A 265 -3.16 -17.03 -20.19
C ASP A 265 -3.37 -15.53 -20.42
N VAL A 266 -2.29 -14.76 -20.61
CA VAL A 266 -2.39 -13.33 -20.96
C VAL A 266 -3.15 -13.13 -22.27
N GLN A 267 -2.90 -13.96 -23.29
CA GLN A 267 -3.61 -13.90 -24.56
C GLN A 267 -5.11 -14.17 -24.39
N LYS A 268 -5.50 -15.16 -23.59
CA LYS A 268 -6.91 -15.44 -23.28
C LYS A 268 -7.57 -14.26 -22.58
N VAL A 269 -6.97 -13.73 -21.52
CA VAL A 269 -7.52 -12.58 -20.78
C VAL A 269 -7.62 -11.36 -21.70
N ALA A 270 -6.59 -11.06 -22.50
CA ALA A 270 -6.62 -9.95 -23.43
C ALA A 270 -7.76 -10.10 -24.45
N LYS A 271 -7.91 -11.30 -25.03
CA LYS A 271 -8.99 -11.63 -25.95
C LYS A 271 -10.36 -11.35 -25.32
N ASP A 272 -10.61 -11.87 -24.12
CA ASP A 272 -11.87 -11.66 -23.39
C ASP A 272 -12.14 -10.16 -23.13
N LEU A 273 -11.12 -9.40 -22.71
CA LEU A 273 -11.25 -7.97 -22.46
C LEU A 273 -11.58 -7.16 -23.72
N PHE A 274 -11.05 -7.55 -24.88
CA PHE A 274 -11.35 -6.92 -26.16
C PHE A 274 -12.73 -7.34 -26.71
N GLU A 275 -13.09 -8.62 -26.62
CA GLU A 275 -14.38 -9.13 -27.08
C GLU A 275 -15.55 -8.50 -26.32
N HIS A 276 -15.36 -8.23 -25.02
CA HIS A 276 -16.37 -7.58 -24.19
C HIS A 276 -16.29 -6.04 -24.20
N ASP A 277 -15.42 -5.44 -25.02
CA ASP A 277 -15.21 -3.99 -25.14
C ASP A 277 -15.04 -3.30 -23.77
N ILE A 278 -14.21 -3.89 -22.90
CA ILE A 278 -14.09 -3.48 -21.50
C ILE A 278 -13.43 -2.09 -21.36
N PHE A 279 -12.56 -1.73 -22.29
CA PHE A 279 -11.80 -0.48 -22.25
C PHE A 279 -12.59 0.74 -22.75
N ARG A 280 -13.78 0.53 -23.33
CA ARG A 280 -14.72 1.61 -23.66
C ARG A 280 -15.87 1.62 -22.67
N GLN A 281 -16.36 2.81 -22.36
CA GLN A 281 -17.51 2.97 -21.48
C GLN A 281 -18.79 2.68 -22.27
N ASN A 282 -19.55 1.69 -21.82
CA ASN A 282 -20.80 1.24 -22.42
C ASN A 282 -21.91 1.35 -21.37
N GLU A 283 -22.90 2.20 -21.62
CA GLU A 283 -23.95 2.48 -20.65
C GLU A 283 -24.76 1.22 -20.31
N ASN A 284 -25.16 1.10 -19.05
CA ASN A 284 -26.02 0.07 -18.48
C ASN A 284 -25.41 -1.35 -18.35
N ARG A 285 -24.10 -1.53 -18.55
CA ARG A 285 -23.43 -2.77 -18.14
C ARG A 285 -23.41 -2.89 -16.61
N LYS A 286 -23.93 -4.00 -16.10
CA LYS A 286 -24.02 -4.29 -14.66
C LYS A 286 -23.22 -5.52 -14.29
N LEU A 287 -22.70 -5.53 -13.07
CA LEU A 287 -22.10 -6.72 -12.49
C LEU A 287 -23.20 -7.65 -11.95
N ASN A 288 -23.02 -8.95 -12.11
CA ASN A 288 -23.95 -9.96 -11.57
C ASN A 288 -24.07 -9.89 -10.04
N LYS A 289 -23.04 -9.36 -9.36
CA LYS A 289 -23.04 -9.11 -7.91
C LYS A 289 -22.68 -7.65 -7.67
N LYS A 290 -23.49 -6.98 -6.84
CA LYS A 290 -23.16 -5.64 -6.35
C LYS A 290 -21.91 -5.71 -5.48
N LEU A 291 -20.84 -5.07 -5.92
CA LEU A 291 -19.66 -4.83 -5.11
C LEU A 291 -19.82 -3.45 -4.43
N PRO A 292 -19.97 -3.39 -3.10
CA PRO A 292 -20.12 -2.11 -2.41
C PRO A 292 -18.83 -1.30 -2.50
N GLY A 293 -18.97 0.02 -2.72
CA GLY A 293 -17.81 0.94 -2.74
C GLY A 293 -17.04 0.97 -4.05
N LEU A 294 -17.61 0.42 -5.13
CA LEU A 294 -17.02 0.41 -6.46
C LEU A 294 -16.97 1.83 -7.04
N ASP A 295 -15.76 2.39 -7.07
CA ASP A 295 -15.48 3.63 -7.79
C ASP A 295 -14.27 3.39 -8.70
N LYS A 296 -14.31 3.95 -9.91
CA LYS A 296 -13.20 3.88 -10.86
C LYS A 296 -11.91 4.43 -10.23
N ASN A 297 -12.03 5.48 -9.42
CA ASN A 297 -10.94 6.02 -8.63
C ASN A 297 -10.92 5.38 -7.24
N PRO A 298 -9.89 4.55 -6.92
CA PRO A 298 -9.81 3.90 -5.61
C PRO A 298 -9.70 4.90 -4.45
N PHE A 299 -9.17 6.11 -4.70
CA PHE A 299 -8.94 7.16 -3.71
C PHE A 299 -10.19 7.99 -3.36
N LEU A 300 -11.27 7.86 -4.13
CA LEU A 300 -12.47 8.66 -3.88
C LEU A 300 -13.08 8.31 -2.52
N ASN A 301 -13.43 9.35 -1.74
CA ASN A 301 -14.03 9.24 -0.41
C ASN A 301 -13.14 8.53 0.63
N CYS A 302 -11.82 8.57 0.47
CA CYS A 302 -10.87 8.01 1.45
C CYS A 302 -10.61 8.92 2.66
N THR A 303 -11.17 10.13 2.71
CA THR A 303 -10.89 11.16 3.73
C THR A 303 -11.66 10.96 5.05
N LYS A 304 -12.76 10.21 5.01
CA LYS A 304 -13.64 9.99 6.17
C LYS A 304 -12.89 9.41 7.37
N ASP A 305 -12.92 10.10 8.52
CA ASP A 305 -12.19 9.72 9.76
C ASP A 305 -10.67 9.51 9.57
N LEU A 306 -10.08 9.93 8.44
CA LEU A 306 -8.65 9.74 8.16
C LEU A 306 -7.79 10.59 9.11
N SER A 307 -8.17 11.84 9.37
CA SER A 307 -7.50 12.72 10.33
C SER A 307 -7.44 12.14 11.75
N VAL A 308 -8.54 11.55 12.22
CA VAL A 308 -8.60 10.84 13.50
C VAL A 308 -7.62 9.66 13.51
N MET A 309 -7.55 8.90 12.41
CA MET A 309 -6.65 7.75 12.27
C MET A 309 -5.18 8.17 12.27
N LEU A 310 -4.85 9.22 11.51
CA LEU A 310 -3.52 9.83 11.45
C LEU A 310 -3.09 10.31 12.84
N HIS A 311 -3.92 11.10 13.52
CA HIS A 311 -3.60 11.59 14.85
C HIS A 311 -3.35 10.45 15.84
N ARG A 312 -4.23 9.43 15.85
CA ARG A 312 -4.16 8.33 16.81
C ARG A 312 -2.90 7.48 16.68
N HIS A 313 -2.42 7.29 15.46
CA HIS A 313 -1.38 6.31 15.15
C HIS A 313 -0.08 6.91 14.62
N ARG A 314 -0.02 8.23 14.42
CA ARG A 314 1.24 8.89 14.11
C ARG A 314 2.15 8.80 15.34
N PRO A 315 3.33 8.18 15.24
CA PRO A 315 4.28 8.17 16.34
C PRO A 315 4.79 9.58 16.62
N LEU A 316 4.81 9.96 17.89
CA LEU A 316 5.38 11.24 18.37
C LEU A 316 6.90 11.15 18.57
N SER A 317 7.42 9.93 18.73
CA SER A 317 8.84 9.65 18.92
C SER A 317 9.21 8.36 18.16
N PRO A 318 10.43 8.27 17.60
CA PRO A 318 10.94 7.07 16.95
C PRO A 318 10.83 5.78 17.76
N TYR A 319 10.97 5.89 19.08
CA TYR A 319 11.13 4.75 19.99
C TYR A 319 9.99 4.61 21.00
N GLY A 320 8.90 5.36 20.83
CA GLY A 320 7.74 5.26 21.73
C GLY A 320 6.97 3.97 21.48
N MET A 321 6.86 3.09 22.48
CA MET A 321 5.92 1.98 22.39
C MET A 321 4.48 2.51 22.49
N LEU A 322 3.52 1.84 21.83
CA LEU A 322 2.07 2.12 21.94
C LEU A 322 1.52 2.10 23.38
N ARG A 323 2.33 1.73 24.38
CA ARG A 323 2.00 1.66 25.81
C ARG A 323 2.93 2.45 26.72
N ASP A 324 3.92 3.18 26.20
CA ASP A 324 4.74 4.02 27.05
C ASP A 324 3.87 5.17 27.59
N SER A 325 3.62 5.12 28.89
CA SER A 325 2.77 6.05 29.63
C SER A 325 3.41 7.41 29.89
N THR A 326 4.62 7.63 29.36
CA THR A 326 5.43 8.84 29.56
C THR A 326 5.16 9.95 28.56
N PHE A 327 4.13 9.81 27.69
CA PHE A 327 3.62 10.90 26.85
C PHE A 327 2.08 10.88 26.77
#